data_AF-A0AAW6RK45-F1
#
_entry.id   AF-A0AAW6RK45-F1
#
_cell.length_a   1.000
_cell.length_b   1.000
_cell.length_c   1.000
_cell.angle_alpha   90.00
_cell.angle_beta   90.00
_cell.angle_gamma   90.00
#
_symmetry.space_group_name_H-M   'P 1'
#
loop_
_entity.id
_entity.type
_entity.pdbx_description
1 polymer ?
#
loop_
_entity_poly.entity_id
_entity_poly.type
_entity_poly.pdbx_seq_one_letter_code
_entity_poly.pdbx_strand_id
1 'polypeptide(L)'
;MPSVATPANDAANISLSQPISTERFALLTQMPIIIYYGDYISADNPHWASQRWIERIRMAQAFADCVNRHGGDASVVQLPDIGIRGNSHFAFIEANNVEIADVLESWLEEKGLK
;
A
#
# COMPACT_ATOMS: atom_id res chain seq x y z
N MET A 1 -2.42 3.43 -24.07
CA MET A 1 -1.24 3.29 -23.20
C MET A 1 -0.41 2.15 -23.75
N PRO A 2 0.87 2.35 -24.09
CA PRO A 2 1.69 1.25 -24.60
C PRO A 2 1.82 0.20 -23.48
N SER A 3 1.50 -1.07 -23.80
CA SER A 3 1.75 -2.16 -22.88
C SER A 3 3.26 -2.39 -22.81
N VAL A 4 3.81 -2.43 -21.60
CA VAL A 4 5.18 -2.89 -21.40
C VAL A 4 5.14 -4.41 -21.56
N ALA A 5 5.91 -4.96 -22.51
CA ALA A 5 6.03 -6.40 -22.64
C ALA A 5 6.73 -6.98 -21.40
N THR A 6 6.18 -8.05 -20.83
CA THR A 6 6.66 -8.67 -19.58
C THR A 6 6.75 -10.20 -19.68
N PRO A 7 7.64 -10.73 -20.53
CA PRO A 7 7.73 -12.17 -20.80
C PRO A 7 8.00 -13.04 -19.56
N ALA A 8 8.67 -12.48 -18.54
CA ALA A 8 8.95 -13.17 -17.28
C ALA A 8 7.69 -13.37 -16.40
N ASN A 9 6.73 -12.44 -16.47
CA ASN A 9 5.48 -12.54 -15.72
C ASN A 9 4.50 -13.49 -16.42
N ASP A 10 4.49 -13.50 -17.76
CA ASP A 10 3.70 -14.43 -18.56
C ASP A 10 4.16 -15.88 -18.31
N ALA A 11 5.48 -16.13 -18.30
CA ALA A 11 6.05 -17.45 -17.99
C ALA A 11 5.78 -17.91 -16.54
N ALA A 12 5.58 -16.95 -15.62
CA ALA A 12 5.35 -17.22 -14.19
C ALA A 12 3.85 -17.22 -13.80
N ASN A 13 2.92 -17.07 -14.77
CA ASN A 13 1.49 -16.84 -14.51
C ASN A 13 1.22 -15.69 -13.51
N ILE A 14 2.12 -14.71 -13.46
CA ILE A 14 1.97 -13.54 -12.61
C ILE A 14 1.08 -12.57 -13.36
N SER A 15 -0.14 -12.35 -12.86
CA SER A 15 -1.07 -11.41 -13.46
C SER A 15 -0.46 -10.02 -13.51
N LEU A 16 -0.32 -9.47 -14.72
CA LEU A 16 0.17 -8.12 -14.93
C LEU A 16 -0.83 -7.10 -14.42
N SER A 17 -0.31 -5.95 -13.96
CA SER A 17 -1.16 -4.78 -13.70
C SER A 17 -1.91 -4.43 -14.99
N GLN A 18 -3.22 -4.66 -14.99
CA GLN A 18 -4.08 -4.28 -16.11
C GLN A 18 -4.52 -2.83 -15.94
N PRO A 19 -4.56 -2.04 -17.02
CA PRO A 19 -5.16 -0.72 -16.94
C PRO A 19 -6.64 -0.85 -16.60
N ILE A 20 -7.14 0.06 -15.79
CA ILE A 20 -8.57 0.23 -15.54
C ILE A 20 -9.09 1.42 -16.35
N SER A 21 -10.39 1.45 -16.63
CA SER A 21 -11.01 2.60 -17.30
C SER A 21 -11.04 3.81 -16.36
N THR A 22 -11.16 5.02 -16.93
CA THR A 22 -11.25 6.26 -16.15
C THR A 22 -12.47 6.25 -15.23
N GLU A 23 -13.58 5.65 -15.67
CA GLU A 23 -14.80 5.51 -14.85
C GLU A 23 -14.55 4.63 -13.62
N ARG A 24 -13.81 3.52 -13.80
CA ARG A 24 -13.41 2.67 -12.67
C ARG A 24 -12.41 3.37 -11.75
N PHE A 25 -11.50 4.15 -12.31
CA PHE A 25 -10.55 4.94 -11.53
C PHE A 25 -11.27 6.01 -10.69
N ALA A 26 -12.28 6.67 -11.25
CA ALA A 26 -13.06 7.69 -10.55
C ALA A 26 -13.81 7.16 -9.32
N LEU A 27 -14.05 5.85 -9.21
CA LEU A 27 -14.59 5.26 -7.97
C LEU A 27 -13.59 5.31 -6.81
N LEU A 28 -12.28 5.23 -7.11
CA LEU A 28 -11.24 5.29 -6.10
C LEU A 28 -11.12 6.68 -5.45
N THR A 29 -11.57 7.74 -6.14
CA THR A 29 -11.57 9.09 -5.58
C THR A 29 -12.79 9.37 -4.69
N GLN A 30 -13.74 8.44 -4.62
CA GLN A 30 -14.99 8.57 -3.85
C GLN A 30 -14.97 7.82 -2.52
N MET A 31 -13.85 7.15 -2.20
CA MET A 31 -13.67 6.43 -0.94
C MET A 31 -12.32 6.81 -0.33
N PRO A 32 -12.24 6.99 1.00
CA PRO A 32 -10.96 7.15 1.67
C PRO A 32 -10.19 5.83 1.65
N ILE A 33 -8.89 5.90 1.42
CA ILE A 33 -7.99 4.73 1.31
C ILE A 33 -6.78 4.93 2.23
N ILE A 34 -6.43 3.89 2.97
CA ILE A 34 -5.17 3.85 3.74
C ILE A 34 -4.43 2.54 3.47
N ILE A 35 -3.11 2.63 3.31
CA ILE A 35 -2.22 1.50 3.08
C ILE A 35 -1.14 1.51 4.16
N TYR A 36 -1.10 0.47 5.00
CA TYR A 36 -0.10 0.30 6.04
C TYR A 36 1.05 -0.63 5.59
N TYR A 37 2.28 -0.25 5.93
CA TYR A 37 3.48 -1.07 5.81
C TYR A 37 4.11 -1.30 7.18
N GLY A 38 4.57 -2.53 7.42
CA GLY A 38 5.29 -2.92 8.63
C GLY A 38 6.72 -2.38 8.69
N ASP A 39 7.51 -3.00 9.57
CA ASP A 39 8.91 -2.66 9.81
C ASP A 39 9.86 -3.57 9.00
N TYR A 40 11.17 -3.44 9.22
CA TYR A 40 12.24 -4.26 8.62
C TYR A 40 12.40 -4.13 7.10
N ILE A 41 11.86 -3.06 6.52
CA ILE A 41 12.04 -2.73 5.09
C ILE A 41 13.20 -1.75 4.97
N SER A 42 14.42 -2.27 4.76
CA SER A 42 15.63 -1.46 4.62
C SER A 42 16.26 -1.56 3.24
N ALA A 43 16.71 -0.42 2.72
CA ALA A 43 17.51 -0.30 1.51
C ALA A 43 18.88 -0.99 1.65
N ASP A 44 19.39 -1.14 2.88
CA ASP A 44 20.69 -1.73 3.17
C ASP A 44 20.68 -3.27 3.04
N ASN A 45 19.50 -3.90 2.92
CA ASN A 45 19.39 -5.33 2.69
C ASN A 45 19.33 -5.62 1.17
N PRO A 46 20.42 -6.07 0.53
CA PRO A 46 20.46 -6.26 -0.92
C PRO A 46 19.65 -7.47 -1.40
N HIS A 47 19.06 -8.26 -0.49
CA HIS A 47 18.26 -9.43 -0.88
C HIS A 47 17.05 -8.99 -1.71
N TRP A 48 16.87 -9.59 -2.90
CA TRP A 48 15.83 -9.22 -3.86
C TRP A 48 14.42 -9.20 -3.25
N ALA A 49 14.11 -10.12 -2.34
CA ALA A 49 12.80 -10.17 -1.69
C ALA A 49 12.60 -9.00 -0.72
N SER A 50 13.68 -8.50 -0.09
CA SER A 50 13.63 -7.29 0.75
C SER A 50 13.42 -6.05 -0.10
N GLN A 51 14.17 -5.94 -1.21
CA GLN A 51 14.08 -4.80 -2.14
C GLN A 51 12.68 -4.66 -2.78
N ARG A 52 11.98 -5.78 -3.01
CA ARG A 52 10.57 -5.76 -3.47
C ARG A 52 9.65 -4.96 -2.55
N TRP A 53 9.87 -4.95 -1.24
CA TRP A 53 9.02 -4.17 -0.33
C TRP A 53 9.22 -2.66 -0.51
N ILE A 54 10.43 -2.23 -0.81
CA ILE A 54 10.73 -0.82 -1.14
C ILE A 54 10.01 -0.42 -2.42
N GLU A 55 10.04 -1.27 -3.45
CA GLU A 55 9.29 -1.04 -4.70
C GLU A 55 7.79 -0.97 -4.45
N ARG A 56 7.25 -1.80 -3.55
CA ARG A 56 5.83 -1.79 -3.18
C ARG A 56 5.45 -0.51 -2.45
N ILE A 57 6.24 -0.02 -1.50
CA ILE A 57 6.02 1.27 -0.84
C ILE A 57 5.98 2.39 -1.87
N ARG A 58 6.97 2.45 -2.78
CA ARG A 58 7.02 3.46 -3.85
C ARG A 58 5.80 3.39 -4.77
N MET A 59 5.35 2.18 -5.10
CA MET A 59 4.14 2.00 -5.91
C MET A 59 2.89 2.46 -5.16
N ALA A 60 2.75 2.15 -3.88
CA ALA A 60 1.64 2.60 -3.05
C ALA A 60 1.62 4.13 -2.91
N GLN A 61 2.79 4.76 -2.73
CA GLN A 61 2.92 6.22 -2.69
C GLN A 61 2.51 6.84 -4.03
N ALA A 62 3.02 6.32 -5.15
CA ALA A 62 2.63 6.80 -6.48
C ALA A 62 1.13 6.60 -6.76
N PHE A 63 0.55 5.51 -6.25
CA PHE A 63 -0.89 5.26 -6.30
C PHE A 63 -1.67 6.30 -5.51
N ALA A 64 -1.32 6.53 -4.24
CA ALA A 64 -1.97 7.50 -3.37
C ALA A 64 -1.88 8.92 -3.96
N ASP A 65 -0.70 9.33 -4.42
CA ASP A 65 -0.50 10.61 -5.10
C ASP A 65 -1.38 10.71 -6.35
N CYS A 66 -1.53 9.62 -7.12
CA CYS A 66 -2.38 9.60 -8.30
C CYS A 66 -3.85 9.79 -7.96
N VAL A 67 -4.36 9.08 -6.96
CA VAL A 67 -5.74 9.22 -6.47
C VAL A 67 -5.98 10.64 -5.96
N ASN A 68 -5.06 11.17 -5.14
CA ASN A 68 -5.17 12.50 -4.54
C ASN A 68 -5.10 13.62 -5.59
N ARG A 69 -4.25 13.49 -6.62
CA ARG A 69 -4.22 14.44 -7.75
C ARG A 69 -5.53 14.54 -8.52
N HIS A 70 -6.41 13.54 -8.41
CA HIS A 70 -7.74 13.52 -9.02
C HIS A 70 -8.86 13.78 -8.00
N GLY A 71 -8.53 14.30 -6.82
CA GLY A 71 -9.50 14.71 -5.80
C GLY A 71 -9.96 13.60 -4.85
N GLY A 72 -9.24 12.47 -4.78
CA GLY A 72 -9.47 11.44 -3.76
C GLY A 72 -8.77 11.72 -2.43
N ASP A 73 -8.90 10.78 -1.50
CA ASP A 73 -8.28 10.79 -0.17
C ASP A 73 -7.58 9.45 0.08
N ALA A 74 -6.29 9.38 -0.23
CA ALA A 74 -5.46 8.19 -0.09
C ALA A 74 -4.19 8.50 0.69
N SER A 75 -3.82 7.60 1.60
CA SER A 75 -2.63 7.72 2.46
C SER A 75 -1.83 6.42 2.51
N VAL A 76 -0.52 6.56 2.70
CA VAL A 76 0.41 5.44 2.89
C VAL A 76 1.19 5.69 4.17
N VAL A 77 1.11 4.75 5.10
CA VAL A 77 1.74 4.86 6.41
C VAL A 77 2.70 3.70 6.61
N GLN A 78 3.96 4.00 6.91
CA GLN A 78 4.89 3.01 7.42
C GLN A 78 4.79 3.06 8.95
N LEU A 79 4.45 1.95 9.59
CA LEU A 79 4.24 1.88 11.04
C LEU A 79 5.42 2.47 11.86
N PRO A 80 6.70 2.29 11.46
CA PRO A 80 7.81 2.90 12.18
C PRO A 80 7.80 4.44 12.20
N ASP A 81 7.20 5.08 11.19
CA ASP A 81 7.10 6.55 11.11
C ASP A 81 6.12 7.12 12.15
N ILE A 82 5.16 6.31 12.60
CA ILE A 82 4.22 6.65 13.69
C ILE A 82 4.62 6.03 15.03
N GLY A 83 5.85 5.54 15.15
CA GLY A 83 6.41 5.01 16.40
C GLY A 83 6.14 3.53 16.67
N ILE A 84 5.42 2.84 15.80
CA ILE A 84 5.09 1.41 15.94
C ILE A 84 6.13 0.57 15.22
N ARG A 85 6.83 -0.28 15.95
CA ARG A 85 7.99 -1.03 15.44
C ARG A 85 7.81 -2.53 15.62
N GLY A 86 8.53 -3.30 14.80
CA GLY A 86 8.59 -4.76 14.92
C GLY A 86 7.50 -5.55 14.19
N ASN A 87 6.57 -4.89 13.51
CA ASN A 87 5.55 -5.58 12.71
C ASN A 87 6.13 -6.20 11.44
N SER A 88 5.80 -7.46 11.17
CA SER A 88 6.06 -8.10 9.87
C SER A 88 4.98 -7.74 8.83
N HIS A 89 4.87 -8.53 7.77
CA HIS A 89 3.84 -8.36 6.75
C HIS A 89 2.41 -8.53 7.30
N PHE A 90 2.21 -9.48 8.22
CA PHE A 90 0.88 -9.82 8.73
C PHE A 90 0.56 -9.06 10.02
N ALA A 91 0.58 -7.73 9.98
CA ALA A 91 0.39 -6.87 11.16
C ALA A 91 -0.85 -7.21 12.01
N PHE A 92 -1.91 -7.74 11.41
CA PHE A 92 -3.17 -8.09 12.08
C PHE A 92 -3.11 -9.36 12.95
N ILE A 93 -2.09 -10.21 12.82
CA ILE A 93 -1.88 -11.39 13.69
C ILE A 93 -0.67 -11.24 14.61
N GLU A 94 0.05 -10.12 14.54
CA GLU A 94 1.21 -9.86 15.38
C GLU A 94 0.80 -9.69 16.85
N ALA A 95 1.78 -9.80 17.76
CA ALA A 95 1.53 -9.67 19.20
C ALA A 95 0.96 -8.30 19.60
N ASN A 96 1.24 -7.24 18.84
CA ASN A 96 0.69 -5.90 19.02
C ASN A 96 -0.50 -5.60 18.09
N ASN A 97 -1.20 -6.62 17.58
CA ASN A 97 -2.32 -6.40 16.66
C ASN A 97 -3.45 -5.52 17.23
N VAL A 98 -3.62 -5.46 18.55
CA VAL A 98 -4.57 -4.53 19.21
C VAL A 98 -4.13 -3.07 19.01
N GLU A 99 -2.85 -2.76 19.16
CA GLU A 99 -2.31 -1.41 18.87
C GLU A 99 -2.54 -1.03 17.39
N ILE A 100 -2.35 -1.99 16.47
CA ILE A 100 -2.65 -1.78 15.05
C ILE A 100 -4.15 -1.55 14.81
N ALA A 101 -5.00 -2.27 15.54
CA ALA A 101 -6.45 -2.08 15.48
C ALA A 101 -6.85 -0.68 15.97
N ASP A 102 -6.24 -0.17 17.04
CA ASP A 102 -6.50 1.17 17.58
C ASP A 102 -6.11 2.27 16.57
N VAL A 103 -5.00 2.10 15.84
CA VAL A 103 -4.59 3.01 14.76
C VAL A 103 -5.61 3.01 13.62
N LEU A 104 -6.07 1.82 13.20
CA LEU A 104 -7.10 1.71 12.17
C LEU A 104 -8.44 2.30 12.64
N GLU A 105 -8.83 2.05 13.88
CA GLU A 105 -10.05 2.58 14.48
C GLU A 105 -10.04 4.11 14.52
N SER A 106 -8.93 4.70 14.97
CA SER A 106 -8.75 6.16 14.98
C SER A 106 -8.87 6.75 13.58
N TRP A 107 -8.31 6.09 12.56
CA TRP A 107 -8.45 6.52 11.17
C TRP A 107 -9.89 6.40 10.67
N LEU A 108 -10.62 5.32 11.03
CA LEU A 108 -12.02 5.17 10.65
C LEU A 108 -12.90 6.28 11.26
N GLU A 109 -12.67 6.64 12.53
CA GLU A 109 -13.36 7.76 13.19
C GLU A 109 -13.03 9.10 12.51
N GLU A 110 -11.76 9.37 12.18
CA GLU A 110 -11.34 10.56 11.44
C GLU A 110 -12.09 10.69 10.10
N LYS A 111 -12.31 9.56 9.41
CA LYS A 111 -13.01 9.51 8.12
C LYS A 111 -14.54 9.43 8.26
N GLY A 112 -15.09 9.41 9.48
CA GLY A 112 -16.53 9.28 9.72
C GLY A 112 -17.11 7.94 9.24
N LEU A 113 -16.30 6.88 9.26
CA LEU A 113 -16.67 5.51 8.85
C LEU A 113 -17.08 4.62 10.03
N LYS A 114 -16.94 5.14 11.25
CA LYS A 114 -17.32 4.52 12.51
C LYS A 114 -17.87 5.62 13.43
#